data_AF-A0A2D8YDR7-F1
#
_entry.id   AF-A0A2D8YDR7-F1
#
_cell.length_a   1.000
_cell.length_b   1.000
_cell.length_c   1.000
_cell.angle_alpha   90.00
_cell.angle_beta   90.00
_cell.angle_gamma   90.00
#
_symmetry.space_group_name_H-M   'P 1'
#
loop_
_entity.id
_entity.type
_entity.pdbx_description
1 polymer ?
#
loop_
_entity_poly.entity_id
_entity_poly.type
_entity_poly.pdbx_seq_one_letter_code
_entity_poly.pdbx_strand_id
1 'polypeptide(L)'
;MLKMTHFLPAAAIAFGLIASTPAAFASESCAEQAAAIRKAQTAALDLKADRAALLEKVETAGETWEDAQTVRNFSSDHAARADTAKADYDELKAQLRALDTELQTKAERTNARVSAYNTNCANEG
;
A
#
# COMPACT_ATOMS: atom_id res chain seq x y z
N MET A 1 52.14 -7.21 38.88
CA MET A 1 51.26 -6.48 37.95
C MET A 1 51.13 -7.31 36.68
N LEU A 2 50.11 -8.17 36.61
CA LEU A 2 49.86 -9.06 35.46
C LEU A 2 49.01 -8.31 34.42
N LYS A 3 49.56 -8.14 33.21
CA LYS A 3 48.85 -7.65 32.02
C LYS A 3 47.93 -8.77 31.53
N MET A 4 46.61 -8.59 31.65
CA MET A 4 45.63 -9.45 31.00
C MET A 4 45.63 -9.18 29.50
N THR A 5 46.24 -10.09 28.75
CA THR A 5 45.93 -10.34 27.35
C THR A 5 44.51 -10.90 27.26
N HIS A 6 43.59 -10.19 26.63
CA HIS A 6 42.34 -10.76 26.13
C HIS A 6 42.30 -10.53 24.62
N PHE A 7 42.45 -11.64 23.90
CA PHE A 7 42.17 -11.78 22.48
C PHE A 7 40.67 -11.56 22.25
N LEU A 8 40.32 -10.59 21.41
CA LEU A 8 39.00 -10.49 20.79
C LEU A 8 39.18 -10.80 19.30
N PRO A 9 38.54 -11.86 18.77
CA PRO A 9 38.63 -12.19 17.36
C PRO A 9 37.91 -11.12 16.54
N ALA A 10 38.60 -10.60 15.53
CA ALA A 10 38.02 -9.78 14.48
C ALA A 10 36.93 -10.58 13.76
N ALA A 11 35.67 -10.34 14.12
CA ALA A 11 34.54 -10.76 13.32
C ALA A 11 34.52 -9.88 12.06
N ALA A 12 35.13 -10.39 10.98
CA ALA A 12 34.94 -9.87 9.65
C ALA A 12 33.45 -10.05 9.30
N ILE A 13 32.68 -8.97 9.45
CA ILE A 13 31.34 -8.88 8.87
C ILE A 13 31.56 -8.83 7.37
N ALA A 14 31.45 -10.00 6.73
CA ALA A 14 31.35 -10.10 5.29
C ALA A 14 30.09 -9.34 4.89
N PHE A 15 30.27 -8.13 4.38
CA PHE A 15 29.26 -7.45 3.59
C PHE A 15 29.00 -8.34 2.39
N GLY A 16 27.94 -9.14 2.46
CA GLY A 16 27.36 -9.76 1.29
C GLY A 16 27.02 -8.64 0.32
N LEU A 17 27.77 -8.57 -0.78
CA LEU A 17 27.35 -7.83 -1.96
C LEU A 17 26.03 -8.46 -2.39
N ILE A 18 24.92 -7.84 -1.98
CA ILE A 18 23.64 -8.04 -2.65
C ILE A 18 23.91 -7.58 -4.06
N ALA A 19 24.10 -8.53 -4.96
CA ALA A 19 24.13 -8.27 -6.39
C ALA A 19 22.82 -7.54 -6.69
N SER A 20 22.91 -6.22 -6.87
CA SER A 20 21.82 -5.40 -7.35
C SER A 20 21.46 -5.96 -8.71
N THR A 21 20.34 -6.69 -8.76
CA THR A 21 19.72 -7.07 -10.02
C THR A 21 19.62 -5.80 -10.87
N PRO A 22 20.05 -5.83 -12.14
CA PRO A 22 19.97 -4.65 -13.00
C PRO A 22 18.52 -4.18 -12.99
N ALA A 23 18.34 -2.95 -12.51
CA ALA A 23 17.06 -2.43 -12.09
C ALA A 23 16.10 -2.45 -13.27
N ALA A 24 14.84 -2.83 -13.03
CA ALA A 24 13.76 -2.76 -14.03
C ALA A 24 13.56 -1.35 -14.63
N PHE A 25 14.25 -0.34 -14.10
CA PHE A 25 14.23 1.07 -14.50
C PHE A 25 15.60 1.60 -14.93
N ALA A 26 16.66 0.78 -14.93
CA ALA A 26 18.04 1.20 -15.24
C ALA A 26 18.24 1.68 -16.69
N SER A 27 17.36 1.28 -17.61
CA SER A 27 17.40 1.71 -19.01
C SER A 27 16.75 3.07 -19.26
N GLU A 28 16.02 3.62 -18.28
CA GLU A 28 15.40 4.95 -18.38
C GLU A 28 16.41 6.02 -17.93
N SER A 29 16.45 7.15 -18.63
CA SER A 29 17.23 8.31 -18.20
C SER A 29 16.75 8.87 -16.85
N CYS A 30 17.62 9.58 -16.14
CA CYS A 30 17.24 10.19 -14.85
C CYS A 30 16.07 11.17 -14.97
N ALA A 31 15.96 11.91 -16.08
CA ALA A 31 14.83 12.79 -16.33
C ALA A 31 13.52 12.01 -16.51
N GLU A 32 13.55 10.89 -17.23
CA GLU A 32 12.39 10.00 -17.42
C GLU A 32 11.97 9.35 -16.09
N GLN A 33 12.92 8.86 -15.31
CA GLN A 33 12.65 8.28 -14.00
C GLN A 33 12.00 9.32 -13.06
N ALA A 34 12.54 10.54 -12.99
CA ALA A 34 11.98 11.62 -12.19
C ALA A 34 10.55 11.99 -12.63
N ALA A 35 10.30 12.07 -13.95
CA ALA A 35 8.97 12.33 -14.49
C ALA A 35 7.99 11.19 -14.15
N ALA A 36 8.41 9.93 -14.28
CA ALA A 36 7.61 8.76 -13.94
C ALA A 36 7.26 8.72 -12.44
N ILE A 37 8.21 9.05 -11.55
CA ILE A 37 7.96 9.15 -10.10
C ILE A 37 6.89 10.20 -9.81
N ARG A 38 7.01 11.42 -10.36
CA ARG A 38 6.02 12.49 -10.16
C ARG A 38 4.63 12.08 -10.64
N LYS A 39 4.55 11.44 -11.81
CA LYS A 39 3.29 10.91 -12.35
C LYS A 39 2.69 9.84 -11.43
N ALA A 40 3.51 8.93 -10.92
CA ALA A 40 3.06 7.87 -10.02
C ALA A 40 2.57 8.43 -8.67
N GLN A 41 3.24 9.45 -8.13
CA GLN A 41 2.80 10.16 -6.92
C GLN A 41 1.44 10.84 -7.13
N THR A 42 1.25 11.51 -8.26
CA THR A 42 -0.05 12.14 -8.60
C THR A 42 -1.16 11.08 -8.66
N ALA A 43 -0.93 9.99 -9.40
CA ALA A 43 -1.90 8.90 -9.49
C ALA A 43 -2.20 8.24 -8.12
N ALA A 44 -1.22 8.18 -7.20
CA ALA A 44 -1.44 7.69 -5.86
C ALA A 44 -2.29 8.65 -5.01
N LEU A 45 -2.18 9.97 -5.23
CA LEU A 45 -3.05 10.95 -4.57
C LEU A 45 -4.49 10.83 -5.05
N ASP A 46 -4.71 10.64 -6.36
CA ASP A 46 -6.04 10.42 -6.92
C ASP A 46 -6.69 9.17 -6.32
N LEU A 47 -5.96 8.04 -6.29
CA LEU A 47 -6.46 6.80 -5.67
C LEU A 47 -6.75 6.95 -4.16
N LYS A 48 -5.99 7.79 -3.44
CA LYS A 48 -6.28 8.07 -2.03
C LYS A 48 -7.57 8.87 -1.87
N ALA A 49 -7.87 9.79 -2.78
CA ALA A 49 -9.13 10.52 -2.78
C ALA A 49 -10.31 9.58 -3.08
N ASP A 50 -10.18 8.71 -4.10
CA ASP A 50 -11.18 7.70 -4.42
C ASP A 50 -11.42 6.75 -3.24
N ARG A 51 -10.35 6.35 -2.56
CA ARG A 51 -10.43 5.52 -1.34
C ARG A 51 -11.20 6.21 -0.23
N ALA A 52 -10.93 7.49 0.02
CA ALA A 52 -11.64 8.25 1.04
C ALA A 52 -13.15 8.34 0.72
N ALA A 53 -13.49 8.67 -0.52
CA ALA A 53 -14.88 8.74 -0.96
C ALA A 53 -15.60 7.37 -0.89
N LEU A 54 -14.90 6.27 -1.18
CA LEU A 54 -15.45 4.93 -1.07
C LEU A 54 -15.60 4.48 0.38
N LEU A 55 -14.67 4.86 1.26
CA LEU A 55 -14.75 4.57 2.69
C LEU A 55 -16.02 5.19 3.31
N GLU A 56 -16.35 6.44 3.00
CA GLU A 56 -17.57 7.09 3.47
C GLU A 56 -18.84 6.32 3.03
N LYS A 57 -18.85 5.79 1.80
CA LYS A 57 -19.96 4.96 1.30
C LYS A 57 -20.05 3.62 2.04
N VAL A 58 -18.90 2.99 2.33
CA VAL A 58 -18.84 1.74 3.11
C VAL A 58 -19.39 1.96 4.52
N GLU A 59 -19.03 3.06 5.17
CA GLU A 59 -19.53 3.42 6.51
C GLU A 59 -21.04 3.65 6.48
N THR A 60 -21.54 4.44 5.53
CA THR A 60 -22.99 4.70 5.35
C THR A 60 -23.79 3.41 5.09
N ALA A 61 -23.25 2.51 4.26
CA ALA A 61 -23.89 1.21 3.98
C ALA A 61 -23.85 0.28 5.21
N GLY A 62 -22.77 0.35 5.99
CA GLY A 62 -22.64 -0.36 7.27
C GLY A 62 -23.72 0.07 8.26
N GLU A 63 -23.89 1.39 8.47
CA GLU A 63 -24.95 1.95 9.31
C GLU A 63 -26.34 1.50 8.84
N THR A 64 -26.59 1.59 7.53
CA THR A 64 -27.87 1.15 6.93
C THR A 64 -28.15 -0.34 7.20
N TRP A 65 -27.13 -1.19 7.10
CA TRP A 65 -27.24 -2.61 7.40
C TRP A 65 -27.47 -2.88 8.89
N GLU A 66 -26.76 -2.19 9.77
CA GLU A 66 -26.91 -2.31 11.23
C GLU A 66 -28.31 -1.89 11.71
N ASP A 67 -28.85 -0.81 11.14
CA ASP A 67 -30.22 -0.36 11.39
C ASP A 67 -31.24 -1.40 10.91
N ALA A 68 -31.07 -1.93 9.69
CA ALA A 68 -31.94 -2.97 9.16
C ALA A 68 -31.87 -4.27 10.00
N GLN A 69 -30.69 -4.62 10.50
CA GLN A 69 -30.48 -5.76 11.38
C GLN A 69 -31.23 -5.64 12.71
N THR A 70 -31.31 -4.43 13.27
CA THR A 70 -31.99 -4.18 14.55
C THR A 70 -33.46 -4.60 14.52
N VAL A 71 -34.13 -4.46 13.37
CA VAL A 71 -35.56 -4.79 13.20
C VAL A 71 -35.79 -6.10 12.45
N ARG A 72 -34.74 -6.85 12.10
CA ARG A 72 -34.81 -8.05 11.24
C ARG A 72 -35.89 -9.05 11.64
N ASN A 73 -36.05 -9.27 12.94
CA ASN A 73 -36.92 -10.33 13.46
C ASN A 73 -38.41 -9.95 13.54
N PHE A 74 -38.78 -8.75 13.09
CA PHE A 74 -40.16 -8.27 13.20
C PHE A 74 -41.05 -8.80 12.07
N SER A 75 -40.48 -9.05 10.89
CA SER A 75 -41.19 -9.68 9.76
C SER A 75 -40.21 -10.21 8.71
N SER A 76 -40.73 -11.03 7.78
CA SER A 76 -39.99 -11.47 6.60
C SER A 76 -39.45 -10.31 5.75
N ASP A 77 -40.22 -9.22 5.66
CA ASP A 77 -39.82 -8.04 4.88
C ASP A 77 -38.66 -7.30 5.53
N HIS A 78 -38.63 -7.23 6.87
CA HIS A 78 -37.48 -6.68 7.59
C HIS A 78 -36.23 -7.54 7.39
N ALA A 79 -36.37 -8.87 7.39
CA ALA A 79 -35.26 -9.77 7.09
C ALA A 79 -34.73 -9.59 5.66
N ALA A 80 -35.61 -9.50 4.67
CA ALA A 80 -35.23 -9.26 3.29
C ALA A 80 -34.47 -7.92 3.13
N ARG A 81 -34.95 -6.85 3.78
CA ARG A 81 -34.25 -5.55 3.78
C ARG A 81 -32.85 -5.63 4.39
N ALA A 82 -32.69 -6.34 5.51
CA ALA A 82 -31.39 -6.53 6.13
C ALA A 82 -30.43 -7.35 5.24
N ASP A 83 -30.94 -8.36 4.52
CA ASP A 83 -30.14 -9.15 3.57
C ASP A 83 -29.70 -8.31 2.37
N THR A 84 -30.58 -7.47 1.81
CA THR A 84 -30.21 -6.52 0.74
C THR A 84 -29.16 -5.52 1.21
N ALA A 85 -29.39 -4.85 2.35
CA ALA A 85 -28.43 -3.89 2.89
C ALA A 85 -27.07 -4.54 3.20
N LYS A 86 -27.07 -5.80 3.66
CA LYS A 86 -25.86 -6.58 3.87
C LYS A 86 -25.10 -6.81 2.56
N ALA A 87 -25.80 -7.18 1.49
CA ALA A 87 -25.19 -7.43 0.19
C ALA A 87 -24.52 -6.16 -0.35
N ASP A 88 -25.21 -5.01 -0.26
CA ASP A 88 -24.67 -3.71 -0.67
C ASP A 88 -23.43 -3.33 0.12
N TYR A 89 -23.47 -3.50 1.46
CA TYR A 89 -22.31 -3.25 2.33
C TYR A 89 -21.11 -4.16 2.01
N ASP A 90 -21.35 -5.46 1.81
CA ASP A 90 -20.28 -6.42 1.51
C ASP A 90 -19.65 -6.17 0.13
N GLU A 91 -20.43 -5.74 -0.85
CA GLU A 91 -19.95 -5.35 -2.18
C GLU A 91 -19.05 -4.10 -2.09
N LEU A 92 -19.49 -3.05 -1.38
CA LEU A 92 -18.67 -1.85 -1.19
C LEU A 92 -17.37 -2.14 -0.44
N LYS A 93 -17.40 -3.03 0.56
CA LYS A 93 -16.18 -3.52 1.23
C LYS A 93 -15.24 -4.25 0.29
N ALA A 94 -15.77 -5.05 -0.63
CA ALA A 94 -14.94 -5.75 -1.61
C ALA A 94 -14.23 -4.75 -2.53
N GLN A 95 -14.95 -3.74 -3.00
CA GLN A 95 -14.38 -2.65 -3.80
C GLN A 95 -13.31 -1.88 -3.03
N LEU A 96 -13.56 -1.54 -1.77
CA LEU A 96 -12.57 -0.82 -0.93
C LEU A 96 -11.29 -1.63 -0.74
N ARG A 97 -11.40 -2.95 -0.50
CA ARG A 97 -10.21 -3.82 -0.39
C ARG A 97 -9.43 -3.93 -1.69
N ALA A 98 -10.12 -3.99 -2.84
CA ALA A 98 -9.46 -4.01 -4.14
C ALA A 98 -8.67 -2.72 -4.38
N LEU A 99 -9.28 -1.57 -4.06
CA LEU A 99 -8.65 -0.26 -4.16
C LEU A 99 -7.45 -0.11 -3.22
N ASP A 100 -7.56 -0.61 -1.98
CA ASP A 100 -6.45 -0.62 -1.02
C ASP A 100 -5.28 -1.47 -1.50
N THR A 101 -5.56 -2.62 -2.12
CA THR A 101 -4.53 -3.49 -2.72
C THR A 101 -3.84 -2.79 -3.89
N GLU A 102 -4.60 -2.11 -4.75
CA GLU A 102 -4.04 -1.33 -5.85
C GLU A 102 -3.15 -0.19 -5.33
N LEU A 103 -3.61 0.54 -4.33
CA LEU A 103 -2.85 1.65 -3.72
C LEU A 103 -1.53 1.16 -3.13
N GLN A 104 -1.54 0.05 -2.38
CA GLN A 104 -0.33 -0.58 -1.83
C GLN A 104 0.64 -0.99 -2.93
N THR A 105 0.15 -1.67 -3.96
CA THR A 105 0.97 -2.11 -5.11
C THR A 105 1.62 -0.92 -5.83
N LYS A 106 0.87 0.18 -6.02
CA LYS A 106 1.44 1.39 -6.64
C LYS A 106 2.43 2.10 -5.74
N ALA A 107 2.20 2.14 -4.43
CA ALA A 107 3.13 2.71 -3.47
C ALA A 107 4.47 1.93 -3.49
N GLU A 108 4.42 0.60 -3.42
CA GLU A 108 5.61 -0.27 -3.49
C GLU A 108 6.40 -0.06 -4.77
N ARG A 109 5.73 -0.06 -5.93
CA ARG A 109 6.37 0.17 -7.23
C ARG A 109 6.99 1.57 -7.32
N THR A 110 6.30 2.58 -6.79
CA THR A 110 6.82 3.97 -6.75
C THR A 110 8.05 4.06 -5.87
N ASN A 111 8.03 3.42 -4.70
CA ASN A 111 9.17 3.37 -3.78
C ASN A 111 10.36 2.64 -4.40
N ALA A 112 10.15 1.53 -5.10
CA ALA A 112 11.20 0.83 -5.83
C ALA A 112 11.85 1.73 -6.90
N ARG A 113 11.03 2.51 -7.62
CA ARG A 113 11.51 3.47 -8.62
C ARG A 113 12.26 4.65 -8.00
N VAL A 114 11.78 5.18 -6.88
CA VAL A 114 12.49 6.21 -6.10
C VAL A 114 13.84 5.67 -5.62
N SER A 115 13.89 4.42 -5.15
CA SER A 115 15.15 3.79 -4.74
C SER A 115 16.12 3.66 -5.91
N ALA A 116 15.65 3.21 -7.09
CA ALA A 116 16.48 3.12 -8.29
C ALA A 116 17.01 4.49 -8.73
N TYR A 117 16.15 5.53 -8.69
CA TYR A 117 16.55 6.90 -8.98
C TYR A 117 17.60 7.40 -7.97
N ASN A 118 17.40 7.17 -6.68
CA ASN A 118 18.35 7.60 -5.65
C ASN A 118 19.71 6.92 -5.78
N THR A 119 19.74 5.64 -6.18
CA THR A 119 20.99 4.91 -6.41
C THR A 119 21.74 5.41 -7.64
N ASN A 120 21.04 5.66 -8.74
CA ASN A 120 21.68 5.85 -10.05
C ASN A 120 21.74 7.32 -10.52
N CYS A 121 20.88 8.19 -10.00
CA CYS A 121 20.66 9.54 -10.53
C CYS A 121 20.86 10.65 -9.51
N ALA A 122 20.55 10.41 -8.22
CA ALA A 122 20.59 11.47 -7.21
C ALA A 122 22.01 11.96 -6.86
N ASN A 123 23.05 11.25 -7.31
CA ASN A 123 24.46 11.63 -7.13
C ASN A 123 25.09 12.27 -8.37
N GLU A 124 24.34 12.47 -9.47
CA GLU A 124 24.86 13.08 -10.71
C GLU A 124 24.73 14.62 -10.74
N GLY A 125 24.67 15.25 -9.56
CA GLY A 125 24.59 16.71 -9.40
C GLY A 125 25.94 17.38 -9.28
#